data_AF-A0A960HP84-F1
#
_entry.id   AF-A0A960HP84-F1
#
_cell.length_a   1.000
_cell.length_b   1.000
_cell.length_c   1.000
_cell.angle_alpha   90.00
_cell.angle_beta   90.00
_cell.angle_gamma   90.00
#
_symmetry.space_group_name_H-M   'P 1'
#
loop_
_entity.id
_entity.type
_entity.pdbx_description
1 polymer ?
#
loop_
_entity_poly.entity_id
_entity_poly.type
_entity_poly.pdbx_seq_one_letter_code
_entity_poly.pdbx_strand_id
1 'polypeptide(L)'
;MTSEVPEGGSTVHEWEAARSHPHTYPGACPAGSFVMVDEAVHRLVVAPAGLGASTVDFGESTVALEQLLEDRGLARIEDRVPVVAYGGNRNPGTIALKCRHYDYRSPGEGDVFVALRATMRGVDVVAGGLSDQGYLYADLFVAPEVADTEVDVWVLLLDREGLRMIHDSEGVTMGAYVCARFGGLQVDGVAGEVEGLAYAGALPVFRSPELDGPMAFASVSARGRVLSEFATVDMLDHALGALGLRQRAGELVGVGDHAELGAQVMKFLNGQFWYRRNTGDRRIESAEALEMAIWEGLLGQGHPLTTADAMRARGAVLATETAYDPPDDLTVGAWWRP
;
A
#
# COMPACT_ATOMS: atom_id res chain seq x y z
N MET A 1 1.34 -6.26 10.16
CA MET A 1 1.08 -6.22 11.60
C MET A 1 0.01 -5.19 11.83
N THR A 2 -1.04 -5.54 12.56
CA THR A 2 -2.10 -4.61 12.94
C THR A 2 -2.01 -4.33 14.43
N SER A 3 -2.38 -3.13 14.84
CA SER A 3 -2.51 -2.74 16.25
C SER A 3 -3.81 -1.96 16.45
N GLU A 4 -4.41 -2.08 17.63
CA GLU A 4 -5.58 -1.27 17.95
C GLU A 4 -5.19 0.22 18.03
N VAL A 5 -6.09 1.10 17.60
CA VAL A 5 -5.99 2.52 17.93
C VAL A 5 -6.39 2.65 19.41
N PRO A 6 -5.56 3.24 20.28
CA PRO A 6 -5.91 3.46 21.68
C PRO A 6 -7.21 4.26 21.83
N GLU A 7 -7.92 4.08 22.95
CA GLU A 7 -9.01 4.98 23.34
C GLU A 7 -8.48 6.42 23.41
N GLY A 8 -9.12 7.36 22.70
CA GLY A 8 -8.62 8.74 22.55
C GLY A 8 -7.75 8.99 21.32
N GLY A 9 -7.41 7.96 20.55
CA GLY A 9 -6.64 8.09 19.32
C GLY A 9 -5.15 7.86 19.50
N SER A 10 -4.42 8.11 18.41
CA SER A 10 -2.96 8.03 18.32
C SER A 10 -2.46 9.14 17.39
N THR A 11 -1.16 9.28 17.22
CA THR A 11 -0.55 10.21 16.24
C THR A 11 0.06 9.44 15.08
N VAL A 12 0.15 10.05 13.90
CA VAL A 12 0.81 9.45 12.72
C VAL A 12 2.26 9.03 12.97
N HIS A 13 2.93 9.64 13.96
CA HIS A 13 4.29 9.29 14.37
C HIS A 13 4.40 7.94 15.07
N GLU A 14 3.33 7.47 15.70
CA GLU A 14 3.24 6.13 16.29
C GLU A 14 3.01 5.05 15.22
N TRP A 15 2.66 5.46 14.01
CA TRP A 15 2.49 4.61 12.84
C TRP A 15 3.68 4.75 11.89
N GLU A 16 4.86 4.31 12.33
CA GLU A 16 6.11 4.46 11.58
C GLU A 16 5.97 4.04 10.10
N ALA A 17 6.20 5.01 9.21
CA ALA A 17 6.16 4.76 7.78
C ALA A 17 7.33 3.88 7.36
N ALA A 18 7.06 2.89 6.49
CA ALA A 18 8.08 1.96 6.01
C ALA A 18 9.24 2.68 5.31
N ARG A 19 8.99 3.84 4.68
CA ARG A 19 10.05 4.67 4.09
C ARG A 19 11.11 5.13 5.09
N SER A 20 10.74 5.33 6.35
CA SER A 20 11.64 5.68 7.45
C SER A 20 12.22 4.43 8.14
N HIS A 21 11.47 3.32 8.13
CA HIS A 21 11.84 2.05 8.77
C HIS A 21 11.61 0.90 7.77
N PRO A 22 12.51 0.69 6.79
CA PRO A 22 12.25 -0.19 5.64
C PRO A 22 11.91 -1.64 6.04
N HIS A 23 12.48 -2.11 7.14
CA HIS A 23 12.24 -3.45 7.70
C HIS A 23 10.81 -3.67 8.22
N THR A 24 9.97 -2.64 8.30
CA THR A 24 8.57 -2.77 8.73
C THR A 24 7.59 -2.88 7.56
N TYR A 25 8.06 -2.75 6.31
CA TYR A 25 7.19 -2.72 5.12
C TYR A 25 6.17 -3.89 5.09
N PRO A 26 4.88 -3.64 4.73
CA PRO A 26 4.26 -2.37 4.31
C PRO A 26 3.87 -1.42 5.46
N GLY A 27 4.40 -1.62 6.66
CA GLY A 27 4.14 -0.81 7.84
C GLY A 27 3.01 -1.40 8.70
N ALA A 28 2.95 -0.90 9.94
CA ALA A 28 1.84 -1.15 10.85
C ALA A 28 0.58 -0.38 10.40
N CYS A 29 -0.59 -0.89 10.75
CA CYS A 29 -1.87 -0.27 10.40
C CYS A 29 -2.87 -0.48 11.55
N PRO A 30 -3.79 0.47 11.80
CA PRO A 30 -4.93 0.23 12.67
C PRO A 30 -5.63 -1.09 12.36
N ALA A 31 -5.98 -1.87 13.39
CA ALA A 31 -6.64 -3.16 13.23
C ALA A 31 -8.09 -3.06 12.70
N GLY A 32 -8.68 -1.87 12.73
CA GLY A 32 -10.01 -1.60 12.18
C GLY A 32 -10.00 -0.43 11.20
N SER A 33 -11.19 0.04 10.86
CA SER A 33 -11.38 1.29 10.14
C SER A 33 -10.90 2.47 11.00
N PHE A 34 -10.33 3.49 10.34
CA PHE A 34 -9.80 4.67 11.00
C PHE A 34 -10.03 5.93 10.18
N VAL A 35 -9.94 7.08 10.85
CA VAL A 35 -9.86 8.39 10.22
C VAL A 35 -8.57 9.06 10.66
N MET A 36 -7.78 9.54 9.72
CA MET A 36 -6.70 10.47 10.00
C MET A 36 -7.25 11.90 9.90
N VAL A 37 -7.16 12.65 11.00
CA VAL A 37 -7.51 14.07 11.05
C VAL A 37 -6.23 14.84 11.34
N ASP A 38 -5.74 15.57 10.35
CA ASP A 38 -4.43 16.19 10.33
C ASP A 38 -3.33 15.13 10.61
N GLU A 39 -2.67 15.21 11.77
CA GLU A 39 -1.66 14.24 12.20
C GLU A 39 -2.15 13.25 13.27
N ALA A 40 -3.43 13.30 13.63
CA ALA A 40 -4.05 12.40 14.59
C ALA A 40 -4.78 11.26 13.87
N VAL A 41 -4.74 10.06 14.46
CA VAL A 41 -5.39 8.85 13.95
C VAL A 41 -6.44 8.41 14.97
N HIS A 42 -7.69 8.39 14.51
CA HIS A 42 -8.87 8.11 15.29
C HIS A 42 -9.54 6.83 14.82
N ARG A 43 -10.16 6.11 15.76
CA ARG A 43 -10.99 4.95 15.42
C ARG A 43 -12.24 5.41 14.68
N LEU A 44 -12.56 4.74 13.58
CA LEU A 44 -13.83 4.89 12.88
C LEU A 44 -14.75 3.74 13.24
N VAL A 45 -15.93 4.05 13.76
CA VAL A 45 -16.99 3.07 13.99
C VAL A 45 -17.93 3.10 12.80
N VAL A 46 -17.80 2.11 11.92
CA VAL A 46 -18.68 1.95 10.76
C VAL A 46 -20.05 1.48 11.22
N ALA A 47 -21.08 2.28 10.97
CA ALA A 47 -22.44 1.95 11.37
C ALA A 47 -23.05 0.91 10.43
N PRO A 48 -23.87 -0.05 10.93
CA PRO A 48 -24.59 -1.00 10.08
C PRO A 48 -25.56 -0.34 9.09
N ALA A 49 -26.02 0.87 9.40
CA ALA A 49 -26.85 1.69 8.52
C ALA A 49 -26.06 2.37 7.39
N GLY A 50 -24.73 2.17 7.33
CA GLY A 50 -23.86 2.69 6.28
C GLY A 50 -22.93 3.83 6.73
N LEU A 51 -22.11 4.29 5.78
CA LEU A 51 -21.04 5.26 6.06
C LEU A 51 -21.56 6.62 6.54
N GLY A 52 -22.70 7.08 6.02
CA GLY A 52 -23.32 8.35 6.46
C GLY A 52 -23.76 8.37 7.93
N ALA A 53 -23.95 7.21 8.57
CA ALA A 53 -24.29 7.09 9.99
C ALA A 53 -23.07 6.73 10.86
N SER A 54 -21.88 6.64 10.28
CA SER A 54 -20.66 6.25 10.98
C SER A 54 -20.11 7.38 11.84
N THR A 55 -19.39 7.03 12.91
CA THR A 55 -18.87 8.00 13.88
C THR A 55 -17.37 7.85 14.11
N VAL A 56 -16.70 8.98 14.34
CA VAL A 56 -15.28 9.07 14.68
C VAL A 56 -15.16 9.23 16.19
N ASP A 57 -14.31 8.39 16.79
CA ASP A 57 -14.05 8.38 18.23
C ASP A 57 -12.84 9.29 18.58
N PHE A 58 -13.12 10.36 19.31
CA PHE A 58 -12.13 11.31 19.84
C PHE A 58 -11.84 11.06 21.34
N GLY A 59 -12.18 9.88 21.86
CA GLY A 59 -12.00 9.48 23.26
C GLY A 59 -13.16 9.92 24.15
N GLU A 60 -13.22 11.22 24.45
CA GLU A 60 -14.27 11.78 25.32
C GLU A 60 -15.57 12.12 24.56
N SER A 61 -15.51 12.15 23.23
CA SER A 61 -16.64 12.48 22.37
C SER A 61 -16.63 11.65 21.09
N THR A 62 -17.82 11.50 20.50
CA THR A 62 -17.99 10.92 19.18
C THR A 62 -18.61 11.96 18.25
N VAL A 63 -18.11 12.05 17.03
CA VAL A 63 -18.61 12.98 16.01
C VAL A 63 -19.06 12.17 14.80
N ALA A 64 -20.20 12.53 14.21
CA ALA A 64 -20.64 11.91 12.96
C ALA A 64 -19.62 12.19 11.84
N LEU A 65 -19.30 11.18 11.03
CA LEU A 65 -18.29 11.32 9.97
C LEU A 65 -18.66 12.42 8.98
N GLU A 66 -19.91 12.47 8.53
CA GLU A 66 -20.40 13.53 7.63
C GLU A 66 -20.30 14.92 8.28
N GLN A 67 -20.64 15.05 9.57
CA GLN A 67 -20.51 16.32 10.29
C GLN A 67 -19.05 16.77 10.36
N LEU A 68 -18.11 15.86 10.64
CA LEU A 68 -16.68 16.17 10.65
C LEU A 68 -16.21 16.69 9.28
N LEU A 69 -16.67 16.07 8.19
CA LEU A 69 -16.30 16.50 6.84
C LEU A 69 -16.92 17.85 6.49
N GLU A 70 -18.19 18.06 6.82
CA GLU A 70 -18.90 19.32 6.61
C GLU A 70 -18.26 20.47 7.40
N ASP A 71 -17.95 20.26 8.68
CA ASP A 71 -17.33 21.26 9.55
C ASP A 71 -15.95 21.70 9.04
N ARG A 72 -15.22 20.79 8.38
CA ARG A 72 -13.93 21.08 7.74
C ARG A 72 -14.07 21.59 6.30
N GLY A 73 -15.28 21.71 5.75
CA GLY A 73 -15.51 22.15 4.37
C GLY A 73 -14.98 21.17 3.32
N LEU A 74 -15.01 19.87 3.62
CA LEU A 74 -14.50 18.80 2.75
C LEU A 74 -15.62 18.12 1.97
N ALA A 75 -15.25 17.41 0.89
CA ALA A 75 -16.18 16.60 0.13
C ALA A 75 -16.83 15.52 1.00
N ARG A 76 -18.15 15.33 0.81
CA ARG A 76 -18.97 14.34 1.51
C ARG A 76 -18.50 12.93 1.18
N ILE A 77 -18.88 11.93 1.98
CA ILE A 77 -18.43 10.56 1.72
C ILE A 77 -18.91 10.06 0.35
N GLU A 78 -20.13 10.39 -0.04
CA GLU A 78 -20.73 9.96 -1.31
C GLU A 78 -19.94 10.40 -2.55
N ASP A 79 -19.22 11.52 -2.47
CA ASP A 79 -18.43 12.09 -3.58
C ASP A 79 -17.01 11.52 -3.67
N ARG A 80 -16.61 10.68 -2.71
CA ARG A 80 -15.23 10.15 -2.62
C ARG A 80 -15.06 8.90 -3.46
N VAL A 81 -13.82 8.66 -3.88
CA VAL A 81 -13.43 7.49 -4.67
C VAL A 81 -12.76 6.46 -3.75
N PRO A 82 -13.27 5.23 -3.68
CA PRO A 82 -12.66 4.15 -2.92
C PRO A 82 -11.40 3.63 -3.64
N VAL A 83 -10.28 3.60 -2.91
CA VAL A 83 -8.99 3.13 -3.42
C VAL A 83 -8.40 2.09 -2.48
N VAL A 84 -8.13 0.89 -2.99
CA VAL A 84 -7.56 -0.22 -2.24
C VAL A 84 -6.10 0.06 -1.88
N ALA A 85 -5.81 -0.02 -0.60
CA ALA A 85 -4.50 0.08 0.02
C ALA A 85 -4.11 -1.28 0.62
N TYR A 86 -3.38 -2.07 -0.16
CA TYR A 86 -2.86 -3.38 0.24
C TYR A 86 -1.38 -3.34 0.66
N GLY A 87 -0.64 -2.33 0.21
CA GLY A 87 0.77 -2.06 0.55
C GLY A 87 0.93 -0.91 1.53
N GLY A 88 1.97 -0.08 1.33
CA GLY A 88 2.34 1.01 2.24
C GLY A 88 1.24 2.04 2.53
N ASN A 89 0.28 2.22 1.62
CA ASN A 89 -0.81 3.20 1.75
C ASN A 89 -1.81 2.89 2.86
N ARG A 90 -1.80 1.69 3.43
CA ARG A 90 -2.65 1.39 4.58
C ARG A 90 -2.13 2.05 5.86
N ASN A 91 -0.83 2.35 5.93
CA ASN A 91 -0.19 2.93 7.10
C ASN A 91 -0.43 4.46 7.16
N PRO A 92 -0.99 4.99 8.27
CA PRO A 92 -1.26 6.44 8.41
C PRO A 92 -0.01 7.32 8.23
N GLY A 93 1.13 6.92 8.79
CA GLY A 93 2.39 7.65 8.64
C GLY A 93 2.84 7.79 7.18
N THR A 94 2.64 6.75 6.36
CA THR A 94 2.91 6.79 4.91
C THR A 94 2.00 7.79 4.21
N ILE A 95 0.70 7.83 4.56
CA ILE A 95 -0.23 8.81 3.98
C ILE A 95 0.17 10.23 4.36
N ALA A 96 0.46 10.49 5.64
CA ALA A 96 0.94 11.80 6.09
C ALA A 96 2.23 12.24 5.37
N LEU A 97 3.18 11.32 5.18
CA LEU A 97 4.39 11.59 4.41
C LEU A 97 4.07 11.91 2.95
N LYS A 98 3.13 11.20 2.31
CA LYS A 98 2.72 11.48 0.92
C LYS A 98 2.07 12.84 0.79
N CYS A 99 1.21 13.23 1.72
CA CYS A 99 0.59 14.57 1.73
C CYS A 99 1.65 15.67 1.67
N ARG A 100 2.68 15.57 2.52
CA ARG A 100 3.80 16.52 2.54
C ARG A 100 4.69 16.45 1.27
N HIS A 101 4.91 15.26 0.73
CA HIS A 101 5.83 15.07 -0.41
C HIS A 101 5.23 15.46 -1.76
N TYR A 102 3.92 15.27 -1.92
CA TYR A 102 3.20 15.48 -3.18
C TYR A 102 2.32 16.73 -3.16
N ASP A 103 2.59 17.65 -2.22
CA ASP A 103 1.90 18.93 -2.05
C ASP A 103 0.38 18.74 -2.08
N TYR A 104 -0.13 17.82 -1.25
CA TYR A 104 -1.57 17.67 -1.09
C TYR A 104 -2.13 18.99 -0.53
N ARG A 105 -3.17 19.48 -1.20
CA ARG A 105 -3.87 20.70 -0.81
C ARG A 105 -5.30 20.31 -0.52
N SER A 106 -5.59 20.14 0.77
CA SER A 106 -6.95 19.93 1.21
C SER A 106 -7.85 21.06 0.66
N PRO A 107 -9.02 20.74 0.10
CA PRO A 107 -9.95 21.75 -0.38
C PRO A 107 -10.60 22.55 0.77
N GLY A 108 -10.46 22.08 2.01
CA GLY A 108 -11.03 22.67 3.22
C GLY A 108 -10.00 22.90 4.32
N GLU A 109 -10.46 22.88 5.57
CA GLU A 109 -9.63 23.10 6.75
C GLU A 109 -8.95 21.80 7.20
N GLY A 110 -7.64 21.71 6.96
CA GLY A 110 -6.83 20.56 7.40
C GLY A 110 -7.10 19.29 6.60
N ASP A 111 -6.46 18.20 6.99
CA ASP A 111 -6.45 16.95 6.22
C ASP A 111 -7.38 15.91 6.85
N VAL A 112 -8.31 15.33 6.08
CA VAL A 112 -9.14 14.21 6.58
C VAL A 112 -9.13 13.04 5.60
N PHE A 113 -8.49 11.94 6.03
CA PHE A 113 -8.42 10.69 5.28
C PHE A 113 -9.19 9.59 6.00
N VAL A 114 -10.14 8.99 5.30
CA VAL A 114 -10.94 7.88 5.80
C VAL A 114 -10.41 6.58 5.22
N ALA A 115 -10.14 5.61 6.09
CA ALA A 115 -9.68 4.28 5.70
C ALA A 115 -10.59 3.22 6.31
N LEU A 116 -11.23 2.43 5.45
CA LEU A 116 -12.13 1.36 5.86
C LEU A 116 -11.39 0.03 5.82
N ARG A 117 -11.48 -0.78 6.89
CA ARG A 117 -10.99 -2.16 6.81
C ARG A 117 -11.90 -2.96 5.86
N ALA A 118 -11.28 -3.79 5.04
CA ALA A 118 -11.97 -4.65 4.10
C ALA A 118 -11.21 -5.96 3.88
N THR A 119 -11.87 -6.92 3.22
CA THR A 119 -11.23 -8.12 2.67
C THR A 119 -11.42 -8.19 1.16
N MET A 120 -10.43 -8.73 0.47
CA MET A 120 -10.42 -8.91 -0.98
C MET A 120 -10.16 -10.39 -1.31
N ARG A 121 -11.03 -11.01 -2.12
CA ARG A 121 -10.94 -12.43 -2.49
C ARG A 121 -10.28 -12.61 -3.86
N GLY A 122 -9.65 -13.77 -4.06
CA GLY A 122 -9.11 -14.19 -5.36
C GLY A 122 -7.77 -13.57 -5.70
N VAL A 123 -7.05 -13.10 -4.68
CA VAL A 123 -5.77 -12.40 -4.78
C VAL A 123 -4.90 -12.69 -3.56
N ASP A 124 -3.60 -12.46 -3.70
CA ASP A 124 -2.68 -12.31 -2.57
C ASP A 124 -1.85 -11.04 -2.70
N VAL A 125 -1.18 -10.61 -1.62
CA VAL A 125 -0.26 -9.47 -1.61
C VAL A 125 1.16 -9.99 -1.53
N VAL A 126 1.91 -9.81 -2.62
CA VAL A 126 3.21 -10.45 -2.83
C VAL A 126 4.33 -9.44 -3.06
N ALA A 127 5.57 -9.90 -2.94
CA ALA A 127 6.74 -9.12 -3.30
C ALA A 127 6.78 -8.83 -4.81
N GLY A 128 6.74 -7.55 -5.16
CA GLY A 128 7.02 -7.04 -6.49
C GLY A 128 8.52 -6.90 -6.74
N GLY A 129 8.94 -5.69 -7.11
CA GLY A 129 10.35 -5.32 -7.32
C GLY A 129 11.00 -4.66 -6.11
N LEU A 130 12.25 -4.21 -6.29
CA LEU A 130 13.01 -3.48 -5.27
C LEU A 130 12.71 -1.97 -5.36
N SER A 131 12.13 -1.41 -4.31
CA SER A 131 12.01 0.05 -4.17
C SER A 131 13.39 0.69 -4.01
N ASP A 132 13.55 1.91 -4.53
CA ASP A 132 14.76 2.71 -4.32
C ASP A 132 14.97 3.08 -2.84
N GLN A 133 13.96 2.86 -2.00
CA GLN A 133 13.98 3.00 -0.54
C GLN A 133 14.54 1.76 0.17
N GLY A 134 14.94 0.72 -0.57
CA GLY A 134 15.66 -0.44 -0.03
C GLY A 134 14.79 -1.60 0.47
N TYR A 135 13.51 -1.65 0.13
CA TYR A 135 12.62 -2.77 0.47
C TYR A 135 11.92 -3.32 -0.79
N LEU A 136 11.48 -4.57 -0.76
CA LEU A 136 10.62 -5.11 -1.81
C LEU A 136 9.22 -4.51 -1.65
N TYR A 137 8.70 -3.84 -2.68
CA TYR A 137 7.36 -3.24 -2.61
C TYR A 137 6.29 -4.32 -2.82
N ALA A 138 5.07 -4.05 -2.35
CA ALA A 138 3.92 -4.94 -2.53
C ALA A 138 3.27 -4.74 -3.89
N ASP A 139 2.81 -5.84 -4.46
CA ASP A 139 1.89 -5.86 -5.60
C ASP A 139 0.78 -6.88 -5.33
N LEU A 140 -0.34 -6.77 -6.04
CA LEU A 140 -1.37 -7.80 -6.03
C LEU A 140 -0.90 -8.96 -6.90
N PHE A 141 -1.15 -10.20 -6.48
CA PHE A 141 -1.00 -11.37 -7.33
C PHE A 141 -2.37 -11.96 -7.63
N VAL A 142 -2.66 -12.13 -8.92
CA VAL A 142 -3.96 -12.57 -9.41
C VAL A 142 -3.76 -13.78 -10.31
N ALA A 143 -4.04 -14.97 -9.79
CA ALA A 143 -3.86 -16.23 -10.49
C ALA A 143 -4.90 -17.27 -10.04
N PRO A 144 -5.15 -18.33 -10.83
CA PRO A 144 -6.08 -19.39 -10.44
C PRO A 144 -5.76 -20.04 -9.09
N GLU A 145 -4.47 -20.18 -8.75
CA GLU A 145 -4.04 -20.80 -7.48
C GLU A 145 -4.44 -19.99 -6.23
N VAL A 146 -4.63 -18.67 -6.35
CA VAL A 146 -5.05 -17.79 -5.23
C VAL A 146 -6.54 -17.45 -5.29
N ALA A 147 -7.33 -18.15 -6.10
CA ALA A 147 -8.77 -17.86 -6.29
C ALA A 147 -9.60 -17.94 -5.00
N ASP A 148 -9.17 -18.75 -4.03
CA ASP A 148 -9.82 -18.92 -2.74
C ASP A 148 -9.10 -18.19 -1.59
N THR A 149 -8.01 -17.46 -1.88
CA THR A 149 -7.33 -16.62 -0.90
C THR A 149 -8.12 -15.34 -0.67
N GLU A 150 -8.30 -14.97 0.60
CA GLU A 150 -8.89 -13.71 1.03
C GLU A 150 -7.84 -12.93 1.84
N VAL A 151 -7.55 -11.69 1.44
CA VAL A 151 -6.56 -10.84 2.11
C VAL A 151 -7.21 -9.65 2.81
N ASP A 152 -6.70 -9.30 3.98
CA ASP A 152 -7.07 -8.07 4.68
C ASP A 152 -6.41 -6.86 4.01
N VAL A 153 -7.23 -5.88 3.62
CA VAL A 153 -6.81 -4.63 2.98
C VAL A 153 -7.54 -3.44 3.62
N TRP A 154 -7.12 -2.23 3.24
CA TRP A 154 -7.84 -1.01 3.58
C TRP A 154 -8.35 -0.35 2.32
N VAL A 155 -9.50 0.32 2.41
CA VAL A 155 -10.07 1.14 1.33
C VAL A 155 -10.01 2.59 1.77
N LEU A 156 -9.17 3.38 1.11
CA LEU A 156 -9.09 4.81 1.31
C LEU A 156 -10.23 5.49 0.56
N LEU A 157 -10.96 6.38 1.22
CA LEU A 157 -12.00 7.19 0.57
C LEU A 157 -11.41 8.57 0.26
N LEU A 158 -11.03 8.76 -1.00
CA LEU A 158 -10.27 9.92 -1.43
C LEU A 158 -11.16 10.94 -2.12
N ASP A 159 -10.98 12.21 -1.78
CA ASP A 159 -11.44 13.30 -2.63
C ASP A 159 -10.55 13.41 -3.89
N ARG A 160 -10.85 14.38 -4.77
CA ARG A 160 -10.11 14.56 -6.03
C ARG A 160 -8.62 14.83 -5.82
N GLU A 161 -8.26 15.66 -4.84
CA GLU A 161 -6.85 16.01 -4.59
C GLU A 161 -6.11 14.84 -3.94
N GLY A 162 -6.76 14.09 -3.06
CA GLY A 162 -6.23 12.89 -2.43
C GLY A 162 -6.02 11.79 -3.46
N LEU A 163 -6.96 11.64 -4.41
CA LEU A 163 -6.83 10.70 -5.52
C LEU A 163 -5.64 11.05 -6.41
N ARG A 164 -5.53 12.32 -6.83
CA ARG A 164 -4.36 12.83 -7.59
C ARG A 164 -3.05 12.53 -6.85
N MET A 165 -2.97 12.88 -5.57
CA MET A 165 -1.79 12.64 -4.74
C MET A 165 -1.39 11.17 -4.73
N ILE A 166 -2.36 10.25 -4.54
CA ILE A 166 -2.04 8.82 -4.55
C ILE A 166 -1.60 8.40 -5.95
N HIS A 167 -2.29 8.80 -7.03
CA HIS A 167 -1.88 8.46 -8.41
C HIS A 167 -0.47 8.93 -8.76
N ASP A 168 -0.12 10.16 -8.39
CA ASP A 168 1.23 10.71 -8.56
C ASP A 168 2.25 9.85 -7.80
N SER A 169 1.91 9.47 -6.58
CA SER A 169 2.79 8.68 -5.71
C SER A 169 2.98 7.22 -6.14
N GLU A 170 2.00 6.65 -6.84
CA GLU A 170 2.07 5.31 -7.44
C GLU A 170 2.62 5.35 -8.88
N GLY A 171 3.01 6.53 -9.38
CA GLY A 171 3.64 6.68 -10.69
C GLY A 171 2.73 6.29 -11.85
N VAL A 172 1.42 6.54 -11.76
CA VAL A 172 0.43 6.20 -12.81
C VAL A 172 0.79 6.83 -14.15
N THR A 173 1.24 8.09 -14.16
CA THR A 173 1.66 8.80 -15.38
C THR A 173 2.99 8.31 -15.94
N MET A 174 3.82 7.70 -15.09
CA MET A 174 5.11 7.10 -15.47
C MET A 174 4.96 5.63 -15.87
N GLY A 175 3.77 5.04 -15.73
CA GLY A 175 3.50 3.63 -16.03
C GLY A 175 4.11 2.65 -15.03
N ALA A 176 4.46 3.08 -13.82
CA ALA A 176 4.96 2.17 -12.77
C ALA A 176 3.83 1.22 -12.32
N TYR A 177 2.65 1.79 -12.10
CA TYR A 177 1.40 1.08 -11.87
C TYR A 177 0.36 1.52 -12.90
N VAL A 178 -0.58 0.63 -13.21
CA VAL A 178 -1.84 1.00 -13.86
C VAL A 178 -2.97 1.03 -12.84
N CYS A 179 -3.93 1.93 -13.04
CA CYS A 179 -5.14 1.96 -12.23
C CYS A 179 -6.17 0.98 -12.81
N ALA A 180 -6.73 0.12 -11.97
CA ALA A 180 -7.71 -0.87 -12.38
C ALA A 180 -8.94 -0.87 -11.45
N ARG A 181 -10.11 -1.16 -12.01
CA ARG A 181 -11.33 -1.43 -11.24
C ARG A 181 -11.18 -2.79 -10.55
N PHE A 182 -11.46 -2.85 -9.26
CA PHE A 182 -11.43 -4.05 -8.46
C PHE A 182 -12.77 -4.20 -7.73
N GLY A 183 -13.55 -5.20 -8.13
CA GLY A 183 -14.80 -5.58 -7.47
C GLY A 183 -14.59 -6.63 -6.39
N GLY A 184 -15.67 -6.99 -5.68
CA GLY A 184 -15.63 -8.04 -4.66
C GLY A 184 -14.94 -7.63 -3.37
N LEU A 185 -14.87 -6.31 -3.09
CA LEU A 185 -14.33 -5.80 -1.83
C LEU A 185 -15.42 -5.91 -0.76
N GLN A 186 -15.17 -6.70 0.27
CA GLN A 186 -16.07 -6.80 1.42
C GLN A 186 -15.60 -5.84 2.51
N VAL A 187 -16.25 -4.69 2.63
CA VAL A 187 -15.90 -3.66 3.62
C VAL A 187 -16.60 -3.94 4.94
N ASP A 188 -15.87 -3.83 6.06
CA ASP A 188 -16.41 -4.09 7.39
C ASP A 188 -17.56 -3.13 7.70
N GLY A 189 -18.71 -3.68 8.08
CA GLY A 189 -19.91 -2.91 8.43
C GLY A 189 -20.72 -2.39 7.24
N VAL A 190 -20.29 -2.63 6.00
CA VAL A 190 -21.04 -2.29 4.78
C VAL A 190 -21.69 -3.55 4.21
N ALA A 191 -22.97 -3.44 3.84
CA ALA A 191 -23.71 -4.55 3.25
C ALA A 191 -23.31 -4.75 1.78
N GLY A 192 -23.00 -6.00 1.42
CA GLY A 192 -22.62 -6.38 0.06
C GLY A 192 -21.16 -6.12 -0.28
N GLU A 193 -20.82 -6.38 -1.53
CA GLU A 193 -19.50 -6.13 -2.11
C GLU A 193 -19.47 -4.74 -2.75
N VAL A 194 -18.33 -4.06 -2.62
CA VAL A 194 -18.09 -2.77 -3.26
C VAL A 194 -17.04 -2.90 -4.36
N GLU A 195 -17.03 -1.92 -5.25
CA GLU A 195 -15.97 -1.76 -6.24
C GLU A 195 -15.11 -0.56 -5.85
N GLY A 196 -13.81 -0.64 -6.15
CA GLY A 196 -12.91 0.50 -6.04
C GLY A 196 -11.72 0.40 -6.96
N LEU A 197 -10.87 1.40 -6.90
CA LEU A 197 -9.63 1.43 -7.66
C LEU A 197 -8.53 0.68 -6.93
N ALA A 198 -7.72 -0.07 -7.66
CA ALA A 198 -6.48 -0.66 -7.16
C ALA A 198 -5.34 -0.37 -8.14
N TYR A 199 -4.14 -0.28 -7.60
CA TYR A 199 -2.92 -0.15 -8.40
C TYR A 199 -2.42 -1.55 -8.74
N ALA A 200 -2.26 -1.85 -10.03
CA ALA A 200 -1.71 -3.11 -10.51
C ALA A 200 -0.32 -2.85 -11.11
N GLY A 201 0.71 -3.53 -10.61
CA GLY A 201 2.08 -3.31 -11.06
C GLY A 201 2.25 -3.63 -12.54
N ALA A 202 2.97 -2.75 -13.25
CA ALA A 202 3.32 -2.95 -14.65
C ALA A 202 4.58 -3.81 -14.85
N LEU A 203 5.30 -4.08 -13.75
CA LEU A 203 6.46 -4.96 -13.74
C LEU A 203 6.06 -6.34 -13.19
N PRO A 204 6.75 -7.42 -13.62
CA PRO A 204 6.55 -8.73 -13.06
C PRO A 204 6.74 -8.77 -11.55
N VAL A 205 5.86 -9.49 -10.85
CA VAL A 205 6.12 -9.87 -9.46
C VAL A 205 7.30 -10.84 -9.41
N PHE A 206 8.11 -10.79 -8.36
CA PHE A 206 9.23 -11.71 -8.23
C PHE A 206 8.74 -13.13 -7.97
N ARG A 207 9.23 -14.08 -8.77
CA ARG A 207 8.98 -15.52 -8.60
C ARG A 207 10.25 -16.16 -8.07
N SER A 208 10.20 -16.69 -6.86
CA SER A 208 11.34 -17.39 -6.27
C SER A 208 11.60 -18.69 -7.03
N PRO A 209 12.82 -18.93 -7.57
CA PRO A 209 13.15 -20.21 -8.21
C PRO A 209 13.17 -21.39 -7.24
N GLU A 210 13.36 -21.13 -5.93
CA GLU A 210 13.37 -22.17 -4.90
C GLU A 210 11.95 -22.58 -4.45
N LEU A 211 11.00 -21.64 -4.48
CA LEU A 211 9.60 -21.88 -4.09
C LEU A 211 8.71 -22.24 -5.29
N ASP A 212 9.22 -22.02 -6.51
CA ASP A 212 8.48 -22.10 -7.76
C ASP A 212 7.24 -21.18 -7.81
N GLY A 213 7.26 -20.07 -7.06
CA GLY A 213 6.13 -19.14 -6.93
C GLY A 213 6.49 -17.80 -6.28
N PRO A 214 5.53 -16.86 -6.23
CA PRO A 214 5.72 -15.58 -5.53
C PRO A 214 5.82 -15.75 -4.00
N MET A 215 6.35 -14.72 -3.33
CA MET A 215 6.41 -14.65 -1.87
C MET A 215 5.35 -13.69 -1.34
N ALA A 216 4.46 -14.16 -0.46
CA ALA A 216 3.42 -13.35 0.14
C ALA A 216 3.91 -12.61 1.40
N PHE A 217 3.38 -11.42 1.68
CA PHE A 217 3.74 -10.67 2.89
C PHE A 217 3.06 -11.27 4.12
N ALA A 218 3.84 -11.83 5.05
CA ALA A 218 3.32 -12.36 6.33
C ALA A 218 2.68 -11.26 7.21
N SER A 219 3.05 -10.00 6.97
CA SER A 219 2.48 -8.84 7.65
C SER A 219 1.12 -8.40 7.08
N VAL A 220 0.64 -9.03 6.01
CA VAL A 220 -0.71 -8.90 5.45
C VAL A 220 -1.48 -10.18 5.77
N SER A 221 -2.47 -10.06 6.67
CA SER A 221 -3.30 -11.19 7.08
C SER A 221 -4.08 -11.75 5.89
N ALA A 222 -4.18 -13.07 5.82
CA ALA A 222 -4.94 -13.75 4.78
C ALA A 222 -5.58 -15.03 5.30
N ARG A 223 -6.73 -15.41 4.72
CA ARG A 223 -7.38 -16.71 4.90
C ARG A 223 -7.28 -17.50 3.61
N GLY A 224 -7.07 -18.81 3.72
CA GLY A 224 -6.92 -19.67 2.54
C GLY A 224 -5.70 -19.34 1.68
N ARG A 225 -4.67 -18.70 2.25
CA ARG A 225 -3.40 -18.44 1.56
C ARG A 225 -2.69 -19.75 1.25
N VAL A 226 -2.27 -19.89 -0.01
CA VAL A 226 -1.49 -21.04 -0.50
C VAL A 226 -0.02 -20.71 -0.75
N LEU A 227 0.30 -19.42 -0.90
CA LEU A 227 1.66 -18.95 -1.13
C LEU A 227 2.47 -18.97 0.17
N SER A 228 3.77 -19.21 0.07
CA SER A 228 4.69 -19.08 1.21
C SER A 228 4.79 -17.62 1.63
N GLU A 229 4.65 -17.37 2.93
CA GLU A 229 4.71 -16.03 3.50
C GLU A 229 6.00 -15.75 4.24
N PHE A 230 6.46 -14.50 4.16
CA PHE A 230 7.74 -14.07 4.72
C PHE A 230 7.58 -12.70 5.40
N ALA A 231 8.38 -12.45 6.43
CA ALA A 231 8.62 -11.07 6.86
C ALA A 231 9.47 -10.36 5.80
N THR A 232 9.35 -9.02 5.68
CA THR A 232 10.00 -8.28 4.58
C THR A 232 11.53 -8.41 4.56
N VAL A 233 12.16 -8.51 5.73
CA VAL A 233 13.62 -8.77 5.85
C VAL A 233 13.96 -10.15 5.29
N ASP A 234 13.20 -11.16 5.68
CA ASP A 234 13.40 -12.55 5.24
C ASP A 234 13.12 -12.70 3.75
N MET A 235 12.17 -11.94 3.19
CA MET A 235 11.95 -11.91 1.73
C MET A 235 13.17 -11.45 0.96
N LEU A 236 13.80 -10.35 1.40
CA LEU A 236 14.98 -9.83 0.71
C LEU A 236 16.17 -10.79 0.90
N ASP A 237 16.34 -11.33 2.11
CA ASP A 237 17.39 -12.32 2.39
C ASP A 237 17.22 -13.59 1.54
N HIS A 238 15.98 -14.09 1.43
CA HIS A 238 15.59 -15.19 0.56
C HIS A 238 15.88 -14.87 -0.91
N ALA A 239 15.44 -13.70 -1.41
CA ALA A 239 15.69 -13.29 -2.79
C ALA A 239 17.19 -13.22 -3.10
N LEU A 240 18.01 -12.67 -2.20
CA LEU A 240 19.46 -12.65 -2.35
C LEU A 240 20.07 -14.06 -2.41
N GLY A 241 19.54 -15.00 -1.61
CA GLY A 241 19.90 -16.43 -1.64
C GLY A 241 19.56 -17.08 -2.98
N ALA A 242 18.28 -17.03 -3.34
CA ALA A 242 17.72 -17.66 -4.53
C ALA A 242 18.31 -17.12 -5.85
N LEU A 243 18.79 -15.88 -5.84
CA LEU A 243 19.48 -15.24 -6.97
C LEU A 243 21.01 -15.43 -6.97
N GLY A 244 21.58 -16.09 -5.97
CA GLY A 244 23.03 -16.26 -5.83
C GLY A 244 23.78 -14.95 -5.56
N LEU A 245 23.10 -13.94 -5.01
CA LEU A 245 23.63 -12.59 -4.80
C LEU A 245 24.18 -12.33 -3.40
N ARG A 246 24.01 -13.24 -2.44
CA ARG A 246 24.40 -13.02 -1.02
C ARG A 246 25.83 -12.53 -0.86
N GLN A 247 26.81 -13.24 -1.43
CA GLN A 247 28.22 -12.87 -1.28
C GLN A 247 28.50 -11.45 -1.82
N ARG A 248 28.05 -11.18 -3.06
CA ARG A 248 28.23 -9.87 -3.70
C ARG A 248 27.56 -8.75 -2.92
N ALA A 249 26.36 -8.98 -2.39
CA ALA A 249 25.65 -8.02 -1.56
C ALA A 249 26.40 -7.73 -0.25
N GLY A 250 26.89 -8.76 0.42
CA GLY A 250 27.72 -8.64 1.63
C GLY A 250 29.00 -7.83 1.42
N GLU A 251 29.67 -8.04 0.27
CA GLU A 251 30.86 -7.29 -0.13
C GLU A 251 30.53 -5.80 -0.41
N LEU A 252 29.46 -5.51 -1.15
CA LEU A 252 29.05 -4.14 -1.51
C LEU A 252 28.56 -3.33 -0.30
N VAL A 253 27.89 -3.98 0.66
CA VAL A 253 27.46 -3.35 1.92
C VAL A 253 28.62 -3.24 2.92
N GLY A 254 29.67 -4.04 2.78
CA GLY A 254 30.84 -4.04 3.66
C GLY A 254 30.67 -4.87 4.93
N VAL A 255 29.79 -5.87 4.92
CA VAL A 255 29.52 -6.76 6.08
C VAL A 255 29.96 -8.21 5.86
N GLY A 256 30.36 -8.58 4.63
CA GLY A 256 30.76 -9.94 4.29
C GLY A 256 29.59 -10.93 4.36
N ASP A 257 29.87 -12.18 4.76
CA ASP A 257 28.82 -13.16 5.03
C ASP A 257 28.18 -12.87 6.40
N HIS A 258 26.94 -12.39 6.38
CA HIS A 258 26.22 -11.93 7.56
C HIS A 258 24.88 -12.65 7.67
N ALA A 259 24.53 -13.11 8.88
CA ALA A 259 23.28 -13.84 9.12
C ALA A 259 22.02 -13.00 8.82
N GLU A 260 22.08 -11.70 9.07
CA GLU A 260 20.99 -10.75 8.81
C GLU A 260 21.25 -9.88 7.56
N LEU A 261 21.81 -10.48 6.49
CA LEU A 261 22.22 -9.73 5.31
C LEU A 261 21.07 -8.92 4.69
N GLY A 262 19.87 -9.49 4.59
CA GLY A 262 18.68 -8.75 4.12
C GLY A 262 18.48 -7.43 4.86
N ALA A 263 18.52 -7.42 6.20
CA ALA A 263 18.34 -6.20 7.00
C ALA A 263 19.45 -5.17 6.76
N GLN A 264 20.70 -5.62 6.57
CA GLN A 264 21.83 -4.73 6.29
C GLN A 264 21.70 -4.08 4.90
N VAL A 265 21.29 -4.84 3.89
CA VAL A 265 21.00 -4.32 2.54
C VAL A 265 19.89 -3.27 2.60
N MET A 266 18.78 -3.54 3.32
CA MET A 266 17.68 -2.58 3.45
C MET A 266 18.15 -1.26 4.09
N LYS A 267 18.90 -1.33 5.20
CA LYS A 267 19.45 -0.14 5.89
C LYS A 267 20.39 0.64 4.97
N PHE A 268 21.27 -0.07 4.27
CA PHE A 268 22.26 0.53 3.38
C PHE A 268 21.60 1.29 2.22
N LEU A 269 20.67 0.64 1.51
CA LEU A 269 19.95 1.26 0.39
C LEU A 269 19.04 2.41 0.85
N ASN A 270 18.33 2.25 1.97
CA ASN A 270 17.50 3.30 2.54
C ASN A 270 18.31 4.52 3.00
N GLY A 271 19.48 4.30 3.62
CA GLY A 271 20.39 5.38 3.99
C GLY A 271 20.88 6.18 2.77
N GLN A 272 21.18 5.49 1.66
CA GLN A 272 21.60 6.12 0.40
C GLN A 272 20.45 6.87 -0.28
N PHE A 273 19.23 6.34 -0.19
CA PHE A 273 18.03 7.06 -0.62
C PHE A 273 17.87 8.40 0.11
N TRP A 274 17.97 8.39 1.45
CA TRP A 274 17.86 9.61 2.27
C TRP A 274 19.01 10.59 2.02
N TYR A 275 20.24 10.08 1.88
CA TYR A 275 21.39 10.90 1.51
C TYR A 275 21.11 11.67 0.22
N ARG A 276 20.78 10.97 -0.87
CA ARG A 276 20.44 11.59 -2.17
C ARG A 276 19.29 12.59 -2.03
N ARG A 277 18.24 12.25 -1.29
CA ARG A 277 17.06 13.13 -1.15
C ARG A 277 17.38 14.42 -0.41
N ASN A 278 18.27 14.38 0.58
CA ASN A 278 18.58 15.53 1.43
C ASN A 278 19.72 16.40 0.89
N THR A 279 20.68 15.82 0.17
CA THR A 279 21.82 16.58 -0.36
C THR A 279 21.69 16.91 -1.85
N GLY A 280 20.88 16.16 -2.59
CA GLY A 280 20.83 16.23 -4.06
C GLY A 280 22.01 15.53 -4.75
N ASP A 281 22.96 14.97 -3.98
CA ASP A 281 24.10 14.26 -4.53
C ASP A 281 23.71 12.89 -5.07
N ARG A 282 24.58 12.33 -5.92
CA ARG A 282 24.48 10.93 -6.33
C ARG A 282 24.70 9.99 -5.14
N ARG A 283 24.07 8.81 -5.21
CA ARG A 283 24.39 7.71 -4.29
C ARG A 283 25.81 7.22 -4.55
N ILE A 284 26.40 6.59 -3.56
CA ILE A 284 27.70 5.94 -3.74
C ILE A 284 27.59 4.79 -4.74
N GLU A 285 28.68 4.55 -5.47
CA GLU A 285 28.72 3.56 -6.57
C GLU A 285 28.33 2.15 -6.11
N SER A 286 28.74 1.74 -4.91
CA SER A 286 28.40 0.41 -4.38
C SER A 286 26.89 0.22 -4.15
N ALA A 287 26.16 1.30 -3.83
CA ALA A 287 24.70 1.24 -3.68
C ALA A 287 23.98 1.17 -5.02
N GLU A 288 24.43 1.94 -6.02
CA GLU A 288 23.92 1.84 -7.40
C GLU A 288 24.17 0.43 -7.98
N ALA A 289 25.39 -0.12 -7.78
CA ALA A 289 25.75 -1.45 -8.23
C ALA A 289 24.96 -2.57 -7.52
N LEU A 290 24.69 -2.41 -6.23
CA LEU A 290 23.89 -3.36 -5.44
C LEU A 290 22.43 -3.37 -5.89
N GLU A 291 21.81 -2.20 -5.96
CA GLU A 291 20.42 -2.07 -6.41
C GLU A 291 20.25 -2.63 -7.83
N MET A 292 21.15 -2.31 -8.75
CA MET A 292 21.10 -2.81 -10.12
C MET A 292 21.22 -4.34 -10.18
N ALA A 293 22.14 -4.93 -9.42
CA ALA A 293 22.30 -6.38 -9.38
C ALA A 293 21.05 -7.09 -8.84
N ILE A 294 20.40 -6.52 -7.82
CA ILE A 294 19.15 -7.07 -7.28
C ILE A 294 18.03 -6.91 -8.32
N TRP A 295 17.89 -5.73 -8.93
CA TRP A 295 16.87 -5.48 -9.96
C TRP A 295 16.98 -6.43 -11.16
N GLU A 296 18.19 -6.61 -11.70
CA GLU A 296 18.44 -7.55 -12.80
C GLU A 296 18.05 -8.98 -12.41
N GLY A 297 18.40 -9.41 -11.20
CA GLY A 297 18.03 -10.73 -10.69
C GLY A 297 16.52 -10.90 -10.52
N LEU A 298 15.84 -9.93 -9.90
CA LEU A 298 14.39 -9.96 -9.70
C LEU A 298 13.63 -9.98 -11.03
N LEU A 299 14.00 -9.13 -11.98
CA LEU A 299 13.39 -9.11 -13.31
C LEU A 299 13.67 -10.38 -14.12
N GLY A 300 14.88 -10.94 -13.99
CA GLY A 300 15.24 -12.21 -14.62
C GLY A 300 14.45 -13.40 -14.08
N GLN A 301 13.88 -13.28 -12.87
CA GLN A 301 12.99 -14.25 -12.24
C GLN A 301 11.55 -13.72 -12.13
N GLY A 302 11.15 -12.80 -13.00
CA GLY A 302 9.79 -12.26 -13.00
C GLY A 302 8.74 -13.31 -13.35
N HIS A 303 7.58 -13.25 -12.69
CA HIS A 303 6.42 -14.01 -13.13
C HIS A 303 6.02 -13.63 -14.57
N PRO A 304 5.66 -14.58 -15.45
CA PRO A 304 5.44 -14.30 -16.87
C PRO A 304 4.27 -13.36 -17.15
N LEU A 305 3.33 -13.23 -16.21
CA LEU A 305 2.21 -12.30 -16.29
C LEU A 305 2.34 -11.26 -15.18
N THR A 306 2.27 -9.99 -15.56
CA THR A 306 2.15 -8.89 -14.61
C THR A 306 0.72 -8.77 -14.09
N THR A 307 0.55 -8.12 -12.95
CA THR A 307 -0.77 -7.82 -12.39
C THR A 307 -1.56 -6.92 -13.33
N ALA A 308 -0.89 -5.95 -13.97
CA ALA A 308 -1.49 -5.12 -15.01
C ALA A 308 -2.04 -5.99 -16.16
N ASP A 309 -1.30 -7.00 -16.63
CA ASP A 309 -1.77 -7.88 -17.71
C ASP A 309 -2.97 -8.72 -17.30
N ALA A 310 -2.97 -9.27 -16.08
CA ALA A 310 -4.11 -10.00 -15.54
C ALA A 310 -5.37 -9.11 -15.46
N MET A 311 -5.22 -7.84 -15.06
CA MET A 311 -6.32 -6.89 -14.99
C MET A 311 -6.78 -6.42 -16.39
N ARG A 312 -5.85 -6.24 -17.35
CA ARG A 312 -6.18 -5.92 -18.76
C ARG A 312 -7.00 -7.04 -19.40
N ALA A 313 -6.63 -8.30 -19.16
CA ALA A 313 -7.36 -9.45 -19.67
C ALA A 313 -8.82 -9.51 -19.18
N ARG A 314 -9.11 -8.88 -18.04
CA ARG A 314 -10.46 -8.74 -17.46
C ARG A 314 -11.20 -7.47 -17.92
N GLY A 315 -10.57 -6.62 -18.74
CA GLY A 315 -11.12 -5.32 -19.13
C GLY A 315 -11.22 -4.32 -17.97
N ALA A 316 -10.43 -4.52 -16.90
CA ALA A 316 -10.55 -3.74 -15.67
C ALA A 316 -9.63 -2.51 -15.61
N VAL A 317 -8.61 -2.44 -16.47
CA VAL A 317 -7.65 -1.32 -16.48
C VAL A 317 -8.28 -0.06 -17.08
N LEU A 318 -8.12 1.06 -16.37
CA LEU A 318 -8.56 2.37 -16.80
C LEU A 318 -7.50 3.08 -17.64
N ALA A 319 -7.93 3.94 -18.56
CA ALA A 319 -7.05 4.94 -19.15
C ALA A 319 -6.54 5.91 -18.07
N THR A 320 -5.34 6.45 -18.23
CA THR A 320 -4.73 7.37 -17.26
C THR A 320 -5.63 8.58 -17.00
N GLU A 321 -6.19 9.19 -18.05
CA GLU A 321 -7.07 10.34 -17.92
C GLU A 321 -8.33 10.00 -17.10
N THR A 322 -8.91 8.83 -17.33
CA THR A 322 -10.07 8.32 -16.57
C THR A 322 -9.72 7.99 -15.13
N ALA A 323 -8.48 7.58 -14.84
CA ALA A 323 -8.06 7.35 -13.45
C ALA A 323 -8.05 8.67 -12.66
N TYR A 324 -7.49 9.74 -13.23
CA TYR A 324 -7.43 11.08 -12.59
C TYR A 324 -8.77 11.82 -12.57
N ASP A 325 -9.71 11.45 -13.44
CA ASP A 325 -11.07 11.99 -13.50
C ASP A 325 -12.09 10.84 -13.61
N PRO A 326 -12.28 10.08 -12.51
CA PRO A 326 -13.10 8.89 -12.55
C PRO A 326 -14.58 9.25 -12.73
N PRO A 327 -15.33 8.46 -13.51
CA PRO A 327 -16.78 8.63 -13.64
C PRO A 327 -17.51 8.44 -12.29
N ASP A 328 -18.71 9.02 -12.18
CA ASP A 328 -19.53 8.98 -10.98
C ASP A 328 -19.85 7.55 -10.49
N ASP A 329 -19.85 6.55 -11.38
CA ASP A 329 -20.10 5.14 -11.02
C ASP A 329 -18.98 4.51 -10.19
N LEU A 330 -17.84 5.20 -10.05
CA LEU A 330 -16.72 4.83 -9.17
C LEU A 330 -16.72 5.57 -7.84
N THR A 331 -17.66 6.48 -7.60
CA THR A 331 -17.78 7.16 -6.31
C THR A 331 -18.50 6.27 -5.30
N VAL A 332 -18.34 6.56 -4.00
CA VAL A 332 -19.06 5.86 -2.94
C VAL A 332 -20.57 5.91 -3.18
N GLY A 333 -21.11 7.06 -3.61
CA GLY A 333 -22.54 7.24 -3.86
C GLY A 333 -23.14 6.31 -4.93
N ALA A 334 -22.31 5.72 -5.80
CA ALA A 334 -22.78 4.80 -6.83
C ALA A 334 -23.20 3.43 -6.26
N TRP A 335 -22.45 2.93 -5.27
CA TRP A 335 -22.70 1.62 -4.64
C TRP A 335 -23.26 1.73 -3.22
N TRP A 336 -23.17 2.91 -2.61
CA TRP A 336 -23.83 3.22 -1.35
C TRP A 336 -25.16 3.92 -1.61
N ARG A 337 -26.26 3.20 -1.38
CA ARG A 337 -27.61 3.79 -1.30
C ARG A 337 -28.14 3.57 0.12
N PRO A 338 -28.49 4.65 0.85
CA PRO A 338 -28.97 4.56 2.24
C PRO A 338 -30.28 3.78 2.38
#